data_AF-A0A8S9SPB3-F1
#
_entry.id   AF-A0A8S9SPB3-F1
#
_cell.length_a   1.000
_cell.length_b   1.000
_cell.length_c   1.000
_cell.angle_alpha   90.00
_cell.angle_beta   90.00
_cell.angle_gamma   90.00
#
_symmetry.space_group_name_H-M   'P 1'
#
loop_
_entity.id
_entity.type
_entity.pdbx_description
1 polymer ?
#
loop_
_entity_poly.entity_id
_entity_poly.type
_entity_poly.pdbx_seq_one_letter_code
_entity_poly.pdbx_strand_id
1 'polypeptide(L)' 'MTRMYDLIVETNPALAQMWKDVRQNMNLHPTPKEQEELERQAEHRSSQLRDDLNLS' A
#
# COMPACT_ATOMS: atom_id res chain seq x y z
N MET A 1 -0.88 -2.49 8.83
CA MET A 1 -0.09 -1.61 7.94
C MET A 1 -0.11 -0.14 8.37
N THR A 2 -1.24 0.46 8.76
CA THR A 2 -1.36 1.90 9.12
C THR A 2 -0.35 2.39 10.15
N ARG A 3 -0.07 1.57 11.19
CA ARG A 3 0.88 1.95 12.26
C ARG A 3 2.32 2.11 11.77
N MET A 4 2.75 1.39 10.74
CA MET A 4 4.10 1.54 10.18
C MET A 4 4.27 2.88 9.47
N TYR A 5 3.24 3.32 8.75
CA TYR A 5 3.28 4.62 8.06
C TYR A 5 3.13 5.80 9.02
N ASP A 6 2.35 5.64 10.10
CA ASP A 6 2.30 6.64 11.18
C ASP A 6 3.70 6.85 11.81
N LEU A 7 4.47 5.77 12.04
CA LEU A 7 5.86 5.82 12.50
C LEU A 7 6.82 6.49 11.48
N ILE A 8 6.62 6.27 10.18
CA ILE A 8 7.44 6.91 9.14
C ILE A 8 7.20 8.43 9.11
N VAL A 9 5.97 8.88 9.37
CA VAL A 9 5.66 10.31 9.47
C VAL A 9 6.24 10.95 10.74
N GLU A 10 6.27 10.23 11.86
CA GLU A 10 6.93 10.70 13.08
C GLU A 10 8.44 10.93 12.88
N THR A 11 9.08 10.14 12.01
CA THR A 11 10.52 10.26 11.72
C THR A 11 10.84 11.21 10.56
N ASN A 12 9.90 11.40 9.63
CA ASN A 12 10.03 12.34 8.52
C ASN A 12 8.77 13.22 8.36
N PRO A 13 8.75 14.40 9.00
CA PRO A 13 7.60 15.31 8.96
C PRO A 13 7.25 15.82 7.55
N ALA A 14 8.20 15.80 6.61
CA ALA A 14 7.95 16.21 5.23
C ALA A 14 6.96 15.26 4.53
N LEU A 15 6.86 14.01 4.97
CA LEU A 15 5.91 13.03 4.47
C LEU A 15 4.55 13.10 5.17
N ALA A 16 4.40 13.91 6.22
CA ALA A 16 3.18 13.99 7.03
C ALA A 16 1.96 14.40 6.21
N GLN A 17 2.13 15.40 5.33
CA GLN A 17 1.03 15.92 4.53
C GLN A 17 0.56 14.90 3.49
N MET A 18 1.50 14.26 2.78
CA MET A 18 1.18 13.19 1.83
C MET A 18 0.51 12.00 2.51
N TRP A 19 1.01 11.60 3.68
CA TRP A 19 0.40 10.49 4.44
C TRP A 19 -1.01 10.82 4.90
N LYS A 20 -1.27 12.06 5.34
CA LYS A 20 -2.62 12.51 5.73
C LYS A 20 -3.61 12.39 4.57
N ASP A 21 -3.21 12.83 3.37
CA ASP A 21 -4.06 12.82 2.19
C ASP A 21 -4.33 11.39 1.68
N VAL A 22 -3.33 10.52 1.73
CA VAL A 22 -3.46 9.09 1.38
C VAL A 22 -4.32 8.35 2.41
N ARG A 23 -4.07 8.56 3.71
CA ARG A 23 -4.78 7.89 4.80
C ARG A 23 -6.28 8.13 4.77
N GLN A 24 -6.72 9.33 4.38
CA GLN A 24 -8.14 9.65 4.25
C GLN A 24 -8.86 8.82 3.18
N ASN A 25 -8.13 8.39 2.15
CA ASN A 25 -8.67 7.63 1.02
C ASN A 25 -8.44 6.12 1.14
N MET A 26 -7.67 5.67 2.14
CA MET A 26 -7.43 4.25 2.38
C MET A 26 -8.57 3.64 3.20
N ASN A 27 -9.19 2.57 2.68
CA ASN A 27 -10.03 1.72 3.51
C ASN A 27 -9.14 0.91 4.47
N LEU A 28 -9.04 1.36 5.72
CA LEU A 28 -8.19 0.74 6.74
C LEU A 28 -8.76 -0.58 7.29
N HIS A 29 -10.05 -0.83 7.04
CA HIS A 29 -10.76 -2.02 7.48
C HIS A 29 -11.55 -2.60 6.30
N PRO A 30 -10.85 -3.15 5.30
CA PRO A 30 -11.51 -3.81 4.19
C PRO A 30 -12.32 -4.99 4.73
N THR A 31 -13.48 -5.21 4.13
CA THR A 31 -14.24 -6.45 4.32
C THR A 31 -13.41 -7.65 3.84
N PRO A 32 -13.71 -8.88 4.29
CA PRO A 32 -12.97 -10.06 3.86
C PRO A 32 -12.88 -10.22 2.33
N LYS A 33 -13.95 -9.86 1.61
CA LYS A 33 -13.99 -9.88 0.15
C LYS A 33 -13.10 -8.82 -0.49
N GLU A 34 -13.08 -7.61 0.07
CA GLU A 34 -12.17 -6.55 -0.40
C GLU A 34 -10.71 -6.91 -0.11
N GLN A 35 -10.44 -7.55 1.03
CA GLN A 35 -9.11 -8.03 1.37
C GLN A 35 -8.61 -9.10 0.38
N GLU A 36 -9.45 -10.09 0.07
CA GLU A 36 -9.14 -11.13 -0.93
C GLU A 36 -8.87 -10.52 -2.32
N GLU A 37 -9.67 -9.52 -2.71
CA GLU A 37 -9.47 -8.79 -3.97
C GLU A 37 -8.15 -7.99 -3.99
N LEU A 38 -7.82 -7.30 -2.89
CA LEU A 38 -6.57 -6.57 -2.76
C LEU A 38 -5.36 -7.51 -2.83
N GLU A 39 -5.43 -8.68 -2.20
CA GLU A 39 -4.38 -9.70 -2.24
C GLU A 39 -4.19 -10.25 -3.66
N ARG A 40 -5.27 -10.60 -4.36
CA ARG A 40 -5.20 -11.02 -5.77
C ARG A 40 -4.58 -9.94 -6.67
N GLN A 41 -4.96 -8.68 -6.49
CA GLN A 41 -4.37 -7.58 -7.25
C GLN A 41 -2.89 -7.36 -6.93
N ALA A 42 -2.49 -7.55 -5.67
CA ALA A 42 -1.09 -7.46 -5.26
C ALA A 42 -0.26 -8.59 -5.88
N GLU A 43 -0.75 -9.82 -5.88
CA GLU A 43 -0.11 -10.98 -6.51
C GLU A 43 0.03 -10.77 -8.02
N HIS A 44 -1.03 -10.32 -8.68
CA HIS A 44 -1.01 -10.06 -10.12
C HIS A 44 0.04 -9.00 -10.48
N ARG A 45 0.05 -7.85 -9.79
CA ARG A 45 1.07 -6.80 -10.00
C ARG A 45 2.47 -7.29 -9.67
N SER A 46 2.64 -8.11 -8.63
CA SER A 46 3.94 -8.69 -8.31
C SER A 46 4.42 -9.66 -9.40
N SER A 47 3.53 -10.40 -10.04
CA SER A 47 3.89 -11.25 -11.19
C SER A 47 4.35 -10.40 -12.36
N GLN A 48 3.57 -9.37 -12.72
CA GLN A 48 3.92 -8.46 -13.82
C GLN A 48 5.30 -7.82 -13.61
N LEU A 49 5.59 -7.33 -12.39
CA LEU A 49 6.89 -6.76 -12.08
C LEU A 49 8.03 -7.79 -12.17
N ARG A 50 7.79 -9.04 -11.79
CA ARG A 50 8.80 -10.10 -11.93
C ARG A 50 9.05 -10.44 -13.39
N ASP A 51 8.01 -10.48 -14.20
CA ASP A 51 8.12 -10.72 -15.63
C ASP A 51 8.88 -9.58 -16.31
N ASP A 52 8.57 -8.33 -15.98
CA ASP A 52 9.29 -7.14 -16.47
C ASP A 52 10.77 -7.15 -16.06
N LEU A 53 11.09 -7.61 -14.85
CA LEU A 53 12.47 -7.72 -14.36
C LEU A 53 13.23 -8.90 -14.99
N ASN A 54 12.54 -10.00 -15.32
CA ASN A 54 13.11 -11.16 -16.02
C ASN A 54 13.27 -10.92 -17.53
N LEU A 55 12.72 -9.83 -18.06
CA LEU A 55 12.90 -9.38 -19.44
C LEU A 55 14.10 -8.42 -19.60
N SER A 56 14.97 -8.28 -18.59
CA SER A 56 16.25 -7.56 -18.61
C SER A 56 17.46 -8.48 -18.73
#